data_AF-A0A7N0TAE1-F1
#
_entry.id   AF-A0A7N0TAE1-F1
#
_cell.length_a   1.000
_cell.length_b   1.000
_cell.length_c   1.000
_cell.angle_alpha   90.00
_cell.angle_beta   90.00
_cell.angle_gamma   90.00
#
_symmetry.space_group_name_H-M   'P 1'
#
loop_
_entity.id
_entity.type
_entity.pdbx_description
1 polymer ?
#
loop_
_entity_poly.entity_id
_entity_poly.type
_entity_poly.pdbx_seq_one_letter_code
_entity_poly.pdbx_strand_id
1 'polypeptide(L)'
;MVVDGGGADTVLIFTYGTLKQGFSNHSLMQDLIRRGDAAFVARCRTRDRHPLVCGPYRVPFLLDLAGSGERVWGEVYEVGREGLARMDELEGTGKGHYERRPIAVVADGEGERDDLAAEAYFAHPSYAMGLWRKSGEVGYEVYSSKEARGYVKRMDRPRNLTFLQQIDAFIAQSDS
;
A
#
# COMPACT_ATOMS: atom_id res chain seq x y z
N MET A 1 26.44 -10.30 -33.91
CA MET A 1 25.01 -10.28 -33.58
C MET A 1 24.93 -10.02 -32.08
N VAL A 2 24.85 -8.74 -31.70
CA VAL A 2 24.64 -8.35 -30.31
C VAL A 2 23.13 -8.38 -30.11
N VAL A 3 22.66 -9.34 -29.32
CA VAL A 3 21.30 -9.30 -28.79
C VAL A 3 21.27 -8.24 -27.71
N ASP A 4 20.78 -7.06 -28.08
CA ASP A 4 20.47 -5.97 -27.16
C ASP A 4 19.23 -6.39 -26.36
N GLY A 5 19.47 -6.91 -25.15
CA GLY A 5 18.41 -7.23 -24.21
C GLY A 5 17.91 -5.92 -23.60
N GLY A 6 16.92 -5.30 -24.23
CA GLY A 6 16.23 -4.14 -23.68
C GLY A 6 15.73 -4.46 -22.27
N GLY A 7 16.40 -3.92 -21.25
CA GLY A 7 15.98 -4.04 -19.87
C GLY A 7 14.56 -3.47 -19.76
N ALA A 8 13.61 -4.31 -19.36
CA ALA A 8 12.25 -3.85 -19.13
C ALA A 8 12.29 -2.74 -18.07
N ASP A 9 11.65 -1.60 -18.32
CA ASP A 9 11.44 -0.54 -17.32
C ASP A 9 10.61 -1.13 -16.16
N THR A 10 11.29 -1.69 -15.16
CA THR A 10 10.68 -2.20 -13.93
C THR A 10 10.85 -1.19 -12.79
N VAL A 11 9.89 -1.22 -11.87
CA VAL A 11 9.94 -0.44 -10.62
C VAL A 11 9.73 -1.36 -9.44
N LEU A 12 10.39 -1.04 -8.32
CA LEU A 12 10.16 -1.73 -7.06
C LEU A 12 8.97 -1.11 -6.33
N ILE A 13 7.93 -1.90 -6.05
CA ILE A 13 6.74 -1.47 -5.32
C ILE A 13 6.71 -2.16 -3.95
N PHE A 14 6.69 -1.35 -2.89
CA PHE A 14 6.46 -1.79 -1.53
C PHE A 14 4.96 -1.82 -1.23
N THR A 15 4.45 -3.01 -0.92
CA THR A 15 3.06 -3.25 -0.54
C THR A 15 2.95 -3.55 0.95
N TYR A 16 2.07 -2.85 1.66
CA TYR A 16 1.91 -2.96 3.12
C TYR A 16 0.51 -3.44 3.54
N GLY A 17 -0.43 -3.48 2.60
CA GLY A 17 -1.86 -3.68 2.86
C GLY A 17 -2.47 -4.85 2.09
N THR A 18 -3.58 -4.59 1.41
CA THR A 18 -4.44 -5.63 0.80
C THR A 18 -3.83 -6.37 -0.39
N LEU A 19 -2.73 -5.86 -0.97
CA LEU A 19 -1.99 -6.47 -2.07
C LEU A 19 -1.01 -7.57 -1.62
N LYS A 20 -0.66 -7.60 -0.32
CA LYS A 20 0.25 -8.60 0.26
C LYS A 20 -0.30 -10.02 0.15
N GLN A 21 0.57 -11.02 0.21
CA GLN A 21 0.18 -12.44 0.22
C GLN A 21 -0.86 -12.74 1.30
N GLY A 22 -1.91 -13.47 0.93
CA GLY A 22 -3.00 -13.84 1.85
C GLY A 22 -4.09 -12.78 2.06
N PHE A 23 -4.02 -11.62 1.40
CA PHE A 23 -5.02 -10.56 1.50
C PHE A 23 -5.89 -10.40 0.25
N SER A 24 -6.98 -9.64 0.37
CA SER A 24 -8.10 -9.64 -0.58
C SER A 24 -7.75 -9.25 -2.02
N ASN A 25 -6.74 -8.40 -2.21
CA ASN A 25 -6.35 -7.90 -3.54
C ASN A 25 -5.11 -8.61 -4.08
N HIS A 26 -4.57 -9.59 -3.37
CA HIS A 26 -3.41 -10.36 -3.82
C HIS A 26 -3.68 -11.14 -5.12
N SER A 27 -4.95 -11.39 -5.47
CA SER A 27 -5.32 -11.98 -6.76
C SER A 27 -4.84 -11.14 -7.96
N LEU A 28 -4.76 -9.80 -7.81
CA LEU A 28 -4.15 -8.94 -8.82
C LEU A 28 -2.66 -9.24 -8.96
N MET A 29 -1.92 -9.27 -7.85
CA MET A 29 -0.48 -9.59 -7.86
C MET A 29 -0.22 -10.98 -8.44
N GLN A 30 -1.03 -11.98 -8.10
CA GLN A 30 -0.93 -13.31 -8.69
C GLN A 30 -1.15 -13.30 -10.21
N ASP A 31 -2.10 -12.50 -10.69
CA ASP A 31 -2.34 -12.37 -12.13
C ASP A 31 -1.18 -11.70 -12.86
N LEU A 32 -0.61 -10.64 -12.28
CA LEU A 32 0.58 -9.97 -12.81
C LEU A 32 1.79 -10.91 -12.84
N ILE A 33 2.02 -11.66 -11.75
CA ILE A 33 3.11 -12.64 -11.67
C ILE A 33 2.96 -13.72 -12.74
N ARG A 34 1.74 -14.27 -12.92
CA ARG A 34 1.48 -15.28 -13.97
C ARG A 34 1.73 -14.76 -15.39
N ARG A 35 1.56 -13.46 -15.62
CA ARG A 35 1.80 -12.80 -16.91
C ARG A 35 3.26 -12.39 -17.11
N GLY A 36 4.10 -12.47 -16.07
CA GLY A 36 5.47 -11.99 -16.09
C GLY A 36 5.60 -10.48 -15.85
N ASP A 37 4.54 -9.81 -15.43
CA ASP A 37 4.50 -8.35 -15.18
C ASP A 37 4.84 -7.96 -13.74
N ALA A 38 5.01 -8.95 -12.85
CA ALA A 38 5.48 -8.74 -11.49
C ALA A 38 6.29 -9.93 -10.97
N ALA A 39 7.24 -9.69 -10.08
CA ALA A 39 7.99 -10.73 -9.37
C ALA A 39 8.13 -10.34 -7.89
N PHE A 40 7.94 -11.31 -6.99
CA PHE A 40 8.22 -11.10 -5.56
C PHE A 40 9.72 -10.98 -5.35
N VAL A 41 10.15 -9.94 -4.61
CA VAL A 41 11.57 -9.68 -4.33
C VAL A 41 11.91 -10.09 -2.90
N ALA A 42 11.27 -9.46 -1.91
CA ALA A 42 11.58 -9.68 -0.50
C ALA A 42 10.45 -9.25 0.43
N ARG A 43 10.48 -9.78 1.67
CA ARG A 43 9.78 -9.18 2.80
C ARG A 43 10.65 -8.06 3.35
N CYS A 44 10.06 -6.90 3.61
CA CYS A 44 10.77 -5.72 4.05
C CYS A 44 10.00 -4.97 5.13
N ARG A 45 10.67 -4.01 5.78
CA ARG A 45 10.03 -2.98 6.61
C ARG A 45 10.45 -1.59 6.15
N THR A 46 9.64 -0.58 6.40
CA THR A 46 10.03 0.80 6.09
C THR A 46 11.29 1.23 6.88
N ARG A 47 12.17 2.00 6.22
CA ARG A 47 13.37 2.55 6.83
C ARG A 47 13.06 3.69 7.79
N ASP A 48 12.00 4.45 7.54
CA ASP A 48 11.50 5.45 8.49
C ASP A 48 10.18 4.98 9.08
N ARG A 49 9.81 5.56 10.22
CA ARG A 49 8.49 5.31 10.81
C ARG A 49 7.44 6.03 9.98
N HIS A 50 6.33 5.34 9.69
CA HIS A 50 5.15 5.92 9.06
C HIS A 50 3.88 5.43 9.78
N PRO A 51 2.83 6.26 9.88
CA PRO A 51 1.54 5.77 10.31
C PRO A 51 0.92 4.83 9.28
N LEU A 52 0.62 3.60 9.70
CA LEU A 52 -0.29 2.71 8.99
C LEU A 52 -1.58 2.61 9.79
N VAL A 53 -2.71 3.02 9.21
CA VAL A 53 -4.01 3.05 9.90
C VAL A 53 -5.08 2.33 9.10
N CYS A 54 -6.20 2.01 9.76
CA CYS A 54 -7.39 1.46 9.09
C CYS A 54 -8.45 2.56 9.00
N GLY A 55 -8.87 2.90 7.78
CA GLY A 55 -10.00 3.78 7.56
C GLY A 55 -11.32 3.00 7.44
N PRO A 56 -12.32 3.54 6.71
CA PRO A 56 -13.60 2.86 6.53
C PRO A 56 -13.40 1.47 5.93
N TYR A 57 -14.24 0.52 6.33
CA TYR A 57 -14.20 -0.86 5.85
C TYR A 57 -12.88 -1.61 6.10
N ARG A 58 -12.09 -1.17 7.09
CA ARG A 58 -10.74 -1.68 7.39
C ARG A 58 -9.77 -1.54 6.23
N VAL A 59 -9.97 -0.59 5.32
CA VAL A 59 -8.98 -0.32 4.28
C VAL A 59 -7.69 0.20 4.94
N PRO A 60 -6.52 -0.39 4.64
CA PRO A 60 -5.25 0.08 5.19
C PRO A 60 -4.74 1.32 4.44
N PHE A 61 -4.25 2.31 5.19
CA PHE A 61 -3.69 3.55 4.66
C PHE A 61 -2.32 3.81 5.28
N LEU A 62 -1.28 3.87 4.44
CA LEU A 62 0.03 4.40 4.85
C LEU A 62 0.03 5.91 4.68
N LEU A 63 0.33 6.66 5.75
CA LEU A 63 0.32 8.11 5.75
C LEU A 63 1.74 8.65 5.55
N ASP A 64 1.88 9.67 4.72
CA ASP A 64 3.18 10.32 4.48
C ASP A 64 3.51 11.31 5.61
N LEU A 65 3.73 10.76 6.80
CA LEU A 65 4.09 11.46 8.03
C LEU A 65 5.33 10.81 8.62
N ALA A 66 6.46 10.94 7.91
CA ALA A 66 7.73 10.33 8.29
C ALA A 66 8.13 10.70 9.73
N GLY A 67 8.60 9.71 10.49
CA GLY A 67 8.98 9.83 11.90
C GLY A 67 7.86 9.52 12.89
N SER A 68 6.60 9.47 12.43
CA SER A 68 5.42 9.10 13.24
C SER A 68 5.01 7.64 13.00
N GLY A 69 4.18 7.06 13.88
CA GLY A 69 3.70 5.69 13.71
C GLY A 69 4.80 4.64 13.91
N GLU A 70 4.90 3.64 13.05
CA GLU A 70 5.82 2.51 13.23
C GLU A 70 6.64 2.24 11.97
N ARG A 71 7.67 1.38 12.08
CA ARG A 71 8.32 0.82 10.89
C ARG A 71 7.41 -0.25 10.31
N VAL A 72 6.82 0.00 9.15
CA VAL A 72 5.73 -0.81 8.63
C VAL A 72 6.26 -2.01 7.87
N TRP A 73 5.79 -3.21 8.20
CA TRP A 73 6.11 -4.44 7.48
C TRP A 73 5.28 -4.62 6.21
N GLY A 74 5.96 -5.10 5.17
CA GLY A 74 5.36 -5.37 3.88
C GLY A 74 6.21 -6.27 2.98
N GLU A 75 5.87 -6.23 1.70
CA GLU A 75 6.46 -7.05 0.64
C GLU A 75 6.86 -6.14 -0.52
N VAL A 76 8.06 -6.34 -1.05
CA VAL A 76 8.54 -5.66 -2.26
C VAL A 76 8.34 -6.56 -3.46
N TYR A 77 7.82 -5.98 -4.53
CA TYR A 77 7.68 -6.60 -5.83
C TYR A 77 8.40 -5.77 -6.88
N GLU A 78 9.09 -6.42 -7.80
CA GLU A 78 9.50 -5.82 -9.06
C GLU A 78 8.31 -5.86 -10.01
N VAL A 79 7.97 -4.74 -10.63
CA VAL A 79 6.74 -4.60 -11.43
C VAL A 79 7.06 -3.90 -12.74
N GLY A 80 6.67 -4.50 -13.86
CA GLY A 80 6.79 -3.89 -15.19
C GLY A 80 5.76 -2.79 -15.42
N ARG A 81 5.94 -2.00 -16.49
CA ARG A 81 5.07 -0.87 -16.86
C ARG A 81 3.57 -1.20 -16.88
N GLU A 82 3.16 -2.32 -17.47
CA GLU A 82 1.75 -2.71 -17.55
C GLU A 82 1.18 -3.11 -16.17
N GLY A 83 1.96 -3.85 -15.39
CA GLY A 83 1.60 -4.18 -14.01
C GLY A 83 1.43 -2.94 -13.16
N LEU A 84 2.33 -1.96 -13.31
CA LEU A 84 2.28 -0.70 -12.59
C LEU A 84 0.99 0.10 -12.91
N ALA A 85 0.60 0.17 -14.18
CA ALA A 85 -0.63 0.85 -14.58
C ALA A 85 -1.89 0.20 -13.97
N ARG A 86 -1.92 -1.14 -13.86
CA ARG A 86 -3.03 -1.87 -13.22
C ARG A 86 -3.05 -1.66 -11.71
N MET A 87 -1.88 -1.59 -11.07
CA MET A 87 -1.79 -1.23 -9.65
C MET A 87 -2.27 0.20 -9.41
N ASP A 88 -1.96 1.14 -10.29
CA ASP A 88 -2.45 2.53 -10.20
C ASP A 88 -3.95 2.66 -10.36
N GLU A 89 -4.52 1.93 -11.32
CA GLU A 89 -5.97 1.88 -11.51
C GLU A 89 -6.65 1.30 -10.27
N LEU A 90 -6.10 0.20 -9.74
CA LEU A 90 -6.59 -0.36 -8.48
C LEU A 90 -6.45 0.68 -7.38
N GLU A 91 -5.28 1.21 -7.07
CA GLU A 91 -5.14 2.14 -5.95
C GLU A 91 -5.84 3.48 -6.19
N GLY A 92 -6.25 3.79 -7.42
CA GLY A 92 -7.08 4.95 -7.74
C GLY A 92 -6.27 6.24 -7.69
N THR A 93 -5.03 6.22 -8.19
CA THR A 93 -4.13 7.38 -8.20
C THR A 93 -4.73 8.56 -8.96
N GLY A 94 -5.28 8.30 -10.15
CA GLY A 94 -6.01 9.31 -10.93
C GLY A 94 -7.35 9.78 -10.32
N LYS A 95 -7.78 9.20 -9.19
CA LYS A 95 -9.02 9.56 -8.48
C LYS A 95 -8.76 10.25 -7.14
N GLY A 96 -7.49 10.55 -6.83
CA GLY A 96 -7.10 11.11 -5.53
C GLY A 96 -7.33 10.15 -4.37
N HIS A 97 -7.39 8.83 -4.63
CA HIS A 97 -7.48 7.84 -3.56
C HIS A 97 -6.11 7.69 -2.91
N TYR A 98 -5.07 7.37 -3.65
CA TYR A 98 -3.70 7.26 -3.13
C TYR A 98 -2.75 8.03 -4.05
N GLU A 99 -1.58 8.39 -3.54
CA GLU A 99 -0.47 8.91 -4.33
C GLU A 99 0.68 7.91 -4.28
N ARG A 100 1.23 7.54 -5.44
CA ARG A 100 2.43 6.72 -5.47
C ARG A 100 3.65 7.61 -5.27
N ARG A 101 4.46 7.32 -4.25
CA ARG A 101 5.62 8.13 -3.87
C ARG A 101 6.81 7.24 -3.48
N PRO A 102 8.06 7.74 -3.60
CA PRO A 102 9.24 7.00 -3.18
C PRO A 102 9.21 6.64 -1.69
N ILE A 103 9.76 5.48 -1.36
CA ILE A 103 9.94 5.01 0.02
C ILE A 103 11.22 4.18 0.12
N ALA A 104 11.98 4.38 1.20
CA ALA A 104 13.12 3.53 1.53
C ALA A 104 12.66 2.37 2.42
N VAL A 105 13.05 1.14 2.08
CA VAL A 105 12.70 -0.06 2.85
C VAL A 105 13.94 -0.91 3.10
N VAL A 106 13.90 -1.67 4.17
CA VAL A 106 14.99 -2.55 4.62
C VAL A 106 14.51 -3.99 4.51
N ALA A 107 15.25 -4.81 3.77
CA ALA A 107 14.95 -6.24 3.64
C ALA A 107 15.06 -6.99 4.97
N ASP A 108 14.25 -8.04 5.11
CA ASP A 108 14.29 -8.98 6.22
C ASP A 108 15.37 -10.04 5.98
N GLY A 109 16.30 -10.23 6.92
CA GLY A 109 17.41 -11.20 6.79
C GLY A 109 18.59 -10.95 7.73
N GLU A 110 19.44 -11.98 7.88
CA GLU A 110 20.72 -11.92 8.60
C GLU A 110 21.84 -11.50 7.62
N GLY A 111 22.14 -10.21 7.56
CA GLY A 111 23.16 -9.64 6.67
C GLY A 111 23.19 -8.11 6.75
N GLU A 112 24.09 -7.46 5.99
CA GLU A 112 24.05 -6.01 5.81
C GLU A 112 22.66 -5.61 5.27
N ARG A 113 22.01 -4.73 6.02
CA ARG A 113 20.67 -4.23 5.74
C ARG A 113 20.79 -3.13 4.70
N ASP A 114 20.83 -3.51 3.44
CA ASP A 114 20.80 -2.52 2.37
C ASP A 114 19.41 -1.89 2.27
N ASP A 115 19.40 -0.57 2.21
CA ASP A 115 18.20 0.21 1.90
C ASP A 115 17.83 -0.04 0.43
N LEU A 116 16.63 -0.55 0.19
CA LEU A 116 16.03 -0.64 -1.12
C LEU A 116 15.19 0.62 -1.38
N ALA A 117 15.50 1.31 -2.47
CA ALA A 117 14.64 2.38 -2.99
C ALA A 117 13.45 1.75 -3.73
N ALA A 118 12.25 2.00 -3.23
CA ALA A 118 11.00 1.52 -3.81
C ALA A 118 10.00 2.69 -3.92
N GLU A 119 8.81 2.41 -4.44
CA GLU A 119 7.65 3.29 -4.33
C GLU A 119 6.54 2.59 -3.53
N ALA A 120 5.70 3.38 -2.86
CA ALA A 120 4.49 2.89 -2.19
C ALA A 120 3.32 3.82 -2.46
N TYR A 121 2.11 3.28 -2.30
CA TYR A 121 0.87 4.05 -2.38
C TYR A 121 0.59 4.68 -1.03
N PHE A 122 0.74 5.99 -0.89
CA PHE A 122 0.40 6.73 0.32
C PHE A 122 -1.04 7.25 0.23
N ALA A 123 -1.72 7.34 1.37
CA ALA A 123 -3.00 8.01 1.46
C ALA A 123 -2.90 9.43 0.90
N HIS A 124 -3.91 9.84 0.13
CA HIS A 124 -3.89 11.17 -0.46
C HIS A 124 -3.87 12.27 0.62
N PRO A 125 -3.08 13.35 0.45
CA PRO A 125 -2.89 14.37 1.49
C PRO A 125 -4.18 15.03 1.98
N SER A 126 -5.21 15.08 1.13
CA SER A 126 -6.49 15.75 1.45
C SER A 126 -7.21 15.17 2.67
N TYR A 127 -6.99 13.90 3.02
CA TYR A 127 -7.67 13.24 4.14
C TYR A 127 -6.72 12.52 5.10
N ALA A 128 -5.42 12.42 4.78
CA ALA A 128 -4.43 11.68 5.57
C ALA A 128 -4.38 12.12 7.04
N MET A 129 -4.33 13.42 7.32
CA MET A 129 -4.30 13.94 8.69
C MET A 129 -5.59 13.64 9.47
N GLY A 130 -6.74 13.63 8.79
CA GLY A 130 -8.02 13.25 9.39
C GLY A 130 -8.02 11.79 9.83
N LEU A 131 -7.49 10.88 9.00
CA LEU A 131 -7.31 9.48 9.37
C LEU A 131 -6.33 9.31 10.54
N TRP A 132 -5.25 10.11 10.57
CA TRP A 132 -4.28 10.04 11.67
C TRP A 132 -4.91 10.39 13.02
N ARG A 133 -5.62 11.53 13.08
CA ARG A 133 -6.34 11.94 14.28
C ARG A 133 -7.43 10.94 14.67
N LYS A 134 -8.18 10.41 13.70
CA LYS A 134 -9.22 9.40 13.93
C LYS A 134 -8.67 8.09 14.50
N SER A 135 -7.40 7.77 14.23
CA SER A 135 -6.71 6.62 14.82
C SER A 135 -6.22 6.86 16.26
N GLY A 136 -6.47 8.04 16.83
CA GLY A 136 -5.87 8.44 18.11
C GLY A 136 -4.36 8.66 18.02
N GLU A 137 -3.85 8.93 16.81
CA GLU A 137 -2.42 9.04 16.52
C GLU A 137 -1.64 7.77 16.89
N VAL A 138 -2.25 6.61 16.64
CA VAL A 138 -1.63 5.29 16.81
C VAL A 138 -1.67 4.52 15.49
N GLY A 139 -0.49 4.11 15.02
CA GLY A 139 -0.31 3.34 13.80
C GLY A 139 -0.01 1.87 14.09
N TYR A 140 -0.29 1.01 13.12
CA TYR A 140 0.07 -0.41 13.15
C TYR A 140 1.48 -0.63 12.60
N GLU A 141 2.22 -1.56 13.19
CA GLU A 141 3.49 -2.04 12.61
C GLU A 141 3.26 -2.91 11.37
N VAL A 142 2.10 -3.58 11.29
CA VAL A 142 1.77 -4.47 10.18
C VAL A 142 0.26 -4.54 9.98
N TYR A 143 -0.19 -4.56 8.73
CA TYR A 143 -1.56 -4.95 8.42
C TYR A 143 -1.64 -6.48 8.43
N SER A 144 -2.10 -7.07 9.53
CA SER A 144 -2.25 -8.52 9.69
C SER A 144 -3.70 -8.97 9.52
N SER A 145 -3.97 -10.28 9.64
CA SER A 145 -5.33 -10.81 9.68
C SER A 145 -6.17 -10.23 10.84
N LYS A 146 -5.54 -9.73 11.91
CA LYS A 146 -6.22 -9.07 13.02
C LYS A 146 -6.80 -7.73 12.58
N GLU A 147 -5.99 -6.87 11.98
CA GLU A 147 -6.38 -5.55 11.49
C GLU A 147 -7.35 -5.65 10.29
N ALA A 148 -7.18 -6.68 9.46
CA ALA A 148 -8.06 -6.97 8.33
C ALA A 148 -9.42 -7.58 8.71
N ARG A 149 -9.66 -7.90 10.00
CA ARG A 149 -10.93 -8.49 10.44
C ARG A 149 -12.09 -7.52 10.20
N GLY A 150 -13.03 -7.94 9.37
CA GLY A 150 -14.16 -7.11 8.94
C GLY A 150 -13.87 -6.25 7.71
N TYR A 151 -12.79 -6.52 6.98
CA TYR A 151 -12.52 -5.87 5.70
C TYR A 151 -13.64 -6.10 4.68
N VAL A 152 -14.13 -5.02 4.08
CA VAL A 152 -15.16 -5.08 3.03
C VAL A 152 -14.53 -4.79 1.67
N LYS A 153 -14.66 -5.75 0.74
CA LYS A 153 -14.16 -5.62 -0.63
C LYS A 153 -14.87 -4.49 -1.36
N ARG A 154 -14.18 -3.87 -2.31
CA ARG A 154 -14.70 -2.70 -3.06
C ARG A 154 -16.07 -2.95 -3.70
N MET A 155 -16.31 -4.14 -4.24
CA MET A 155 -17.56 -4.49 -4.92
C MET A 155 -18.77 -4.53 -3.98
N ASP A 156 -18.53 -4.76 -2.69
CA ASP A 156 -19.53 -4.95 -1.64
C ASP A 156 -19.75 -3.67 -0.81
N ARG A 157 -19.01 -2.59 -1.12
CA ARG A 157 -19.18 -1.29 -0.44
C ARG A 157 -20.43 -0.57 -0.96
N PRO A 158 -21.08 0.26 -0.12
CA PRO A 158 -22.17 1.12 -0.56
C PRO A 158 -21.78 1.94 -1.79
N ARG A 159 -22.66 1.98 -2.81
CA ARG A 159 -22.40 2.66 -4.10
C ARG A 159 -23.01 4.06 -4.19
N ASN A 160 -23.75 4.47 -3.17
CA ASN A 160 -24.38 5.78 -3.09
C ASN A 160 -23.41 6.92 -2.74
N LEU A 161 -22.19 6.59 -2.30
CA LEU A 161 -21.13 7.54 -1.98
C LEU A 161 -19.85 7.18 -2.70
N THR A 162 -19.07 8.17 -3.10
CA THR A 162 -17.70 7.96 -3.58
C THR A 162 -16.79 7.49 -2.45
N PHE A 163 -15.63 6.92 -2.78
CA PHE A 163 -14.69 6.48 -1.76
C PHE A 163 -14.19 7.63 -0.88
N LEU A 164 -13.98 8.82 -1.46
CA LEU A 164 -13.60 10.02 -0.69
C LEU A 164 -14.71 10.44 0.28
N GLN A 165 -15.97 10.46 -0.16
CA GLN A 165 -17.11 10.76 0.72
C GLN A 165 -17.25 9.74 1.86
N GLN A 166 -16.93 8.48 1.61
CA GLN A 166 -16.91 7.45 2.65
C GLN A 166 -15.78 7.67 3.68
N ILE A 167 -14.62 8.16 3.24
CA ILE A 167 -13.51 8.54 4.12
C ILE A 167 -13.90 9.76 4.96
N ASP A 168 -14.47 10.79 4.35
CA ASP A 168 -14.91 11.99 5.07
C ASP A 168 -15.96 11.64 6.14
N ALA A 169 -16.94 10.81 5.78
CA ALA A 169 -17.95 10.33 6.71
C ALA A 169 -17.34 9.49 7.85
N PHE A 170 -16.30 8.71 7.59
CA PHE A 170 -15.59 7.95 8.61
C PHE A 170 -14.82 8.84 9.58
N ILE A 171 -14.13 9.86 9.06
CA ILE A 171 -13.37 10.82 9.87
C ILE A 171 -14.33 11.65 10.74
N ALA A 172 -15.49 12.04 10.22
CA ALA A 172 -16.47 12.87 10.92
C ALA A 172 -17.26 12.12 12.02
N GLN A 173 -17.28 10.79 12.02
CA GLN A 173 -17.95 10.00 13.06
C GLN A 173 -17.26 10.24 14.41
N SER A 174 -18.04 10.58 15.44
CA SER A 174 -17.54 10.62 16.82
C SER A 174 -17.32 9.20 17.34
N ASP A 175 -16.31 9.00 18.18
CA ASP A 175 -16.18 7.74 18.93
C ASP A 175 -17.32 7.70 19.95
N SER A 176 -18.13 6.63 19.90
CA SER A 176 -19.20 6.37 20.87
C SER A 176 -18.66 5.70 22.13
#